data_AF-A0A0C1JW68-F1
#
_entry.id   AF-A0A0C1JW68-F1
#
_cell.length_a   1.000
_cell.length_b   1.000
_cell.length_c   1.000
_cell.angle_alpha   90.00
_cell.angle_beta   90.00
_cell.angle_gamma   90.00
#
_symmetry.space_group_name_H-M   'P 1'
#
loop_
_entity.id
_entity.type
_entity.pdbx_description
1 polymer ?
#
loop_
_entity_poly.entity_id
_entity_poly.type
_entity_poly.pdbx_seq_one_letter_code
_entity_poly.pdbx_strand_id
1 'polypeptide(L)'
;MNKIQVSICIILMFILSGCVLSLLDSYEEPEQAKFLGDILNNVSKKLQKKYTMRTIGTGIGMPDGVVTMLALSFEKTGPLTQEEGRAIIVGCVEEMIQTVNKNEKIRPYLENYPFTSNNVEIRLFLKTKEGNKIYEPDYGVISEIDGSVNYKYKSSENPKKYSKIEEEKFEEALKMVQNKSKK
;
A
#
# COMPACT_ATOMS: atom_id res chain seq x y z
N MET A 1 -7.72 -19.04 49.20
CA MET A 1 -8.84 -18.35 48.53
C MET A 1 -10.11 -19.15 48.82
N ASN A 2 -11.11 -18.57 49.49
CA ASN A 2 -12.31 -19.34 49.85
C ASN A 2 -13.21 -19.56 48.61
N LYS A 3 -14.12 -20.55 48.64
CA LYS A 3 -14.96 -20.91 47.49
C LYS A 3 -15.79 -19.72 46.95
N ILE A 4 -16.13 -18.76 47.81
CA ILE A 4 -16.89 -17.55 47.45
C ILE A 4 -16.03 -16.58 46.63
N GLN A 5 -14.77 -16.35 47.03
CA GLN A 5 -13.81 -15.54 46.25
C GLN A 5 -13.53 -16.16 44.87
N VAL A 6 -13.42 -17.49 44.78
CA VAL A 6 -13.20 -18.18 43.49
C VAL A 6 -14.40 -17.98 42.56
N SER A 7 -15.63 -18.12 43.06
CA SER A 7 -16.84 -17.91 42.26
C SER A 7 -17.02 -16.45 41.81
N ILE A 8 -16.68 -15.48 42.64
CA ILE A 8 -16.73 -14.05 42.29
C ILE A 8 -15.72 -13.73 41.17
N CYS A 9 -14.50 -14.27 41.25
CA CYS A 9 -13.48 -14.09 40.20
C CYS A 9 -13.90 -14.72 38.87
N ILE A 10 -14.56 -15.88 38.89
CA ILE A 10 -15.05 -16.54 37.68
C ILE A 10 -16.16 -15.70 37.01
N ILE A 11 -17.12 -15.18 37.80
CA ILE A 11 -18.19 -14.32 37.27
C ILE A 11 -17.64 -13.02 36.68
N LEU A 12 -16.65 -12.39 37.33
CA LEU A 12 -15.99 -11.18 36.82
C LEU A 12 -15.24 -11.43 35.50
N MET A 13 -14.63 -12.61 35.31
CA MET A 13 -13.98 -12.97 34.05
C MET A 13 -14.98 -13.12 32.89
N PHE A 14 -16.21 -13.62 33.13
CA PHE A 14 -17.25 -13.70 32.10
C PHE A 14 -17.82 -12.33 31.70
N ILE A 15 -17.94 -11.39 32.65
CA ILE A 15 -18.45 -10.03 32.36
C ILE A 15 -17.42 -9.23 31.55
N LEU A 16 -16.12 -9.37 31.85
CA LEU A 16 -15.05 -8.73 31.08
C LEU A 16 -14.88 -9.33 29.68
N SER A 17 -15.18 -10.63 29.50
CA SER A 17 -15.19 -11.27 28.18
C SER A 17 -16.33 -10.77 27.28
N GLY A 18 -17.47 -10.38 27.86
CA GLY A 18 -18.62 -9.88 27.10
C GLY A 18 -18.41 -8.48 26.51
N CYS A 19 -17.73 -7.58 27.23
CA CYS A 19 -17.44 -6.23 26.75
C CYS A 19 -16.39 -6.17 25.62
N VAL A 20 -15.49 -7.16 25.55
CA VAL A 20 -14.49 -7.23 24.46
C VAL A 20 -15.12 -7.74 23.17
N LEU A 21 -16.11 -8.63 23.27
CA LEU A 21 -16.80 -9.19 22.11
C LEU A 21 -17.77 -8.19 21.45
N SER A 22 -18.47 -7.37 22.25
CA SER A 22 -19.35 -6.31 21.74
C SER A 22 -18.61 -5.15 21.07
N LEU A 23 -17.34 -4.90 21.45
CA LEU A 23 -16.48 -3.92 20.79
C LEU A 23 -15.98 -4.41 19.42
N LEU A 24 -15.78 -5.72 19.25
CA LEU A 24 -15.43 -6.32 17.96
C LEU A 24 -16.61 -6.40 16.98
N ASP A 25 -17.84 -6.51 17.46
CA ASP A 25 -19.06 -6.65 16.64
C ASP A 25 -19.59 -5.33 16.05
N SER A 26 -19.01 -4.17 16.40
CA SER A 26 -19.53 -2.87 15.94
C SER A 26 -18.89 -2.32 14.66
N TYR A 27 -17.87 -2.99 14.10
CA TYR A 27 -17.30 -2.55 12.82
C TYR A 27 -18.15 -3.06 11.65
N GLU A 28 -19.11 -2.24 11.25
CA GLU A 28 -19.78 -2.41 9.97
C GLU A 28 -18.84 -1.92 8.86
N GLU A 29 -18.40 -2.84 7.99
CA GLU A 29 -17.58 -2.49 6.83
C GLU A 29 -18.39 -1.56 5.91
N PRO A 30 -17.88 -0.35 5.58
CA PRO A 30 -18.64 0.58 4.76
C PRO A 30 -18.95 -0.02 3.39
N GLU A 31 -20.15 0.25 2.86
CA GLU A 31 -20.67 -0.32 1.61
C GLU A 31 -19.66 -0.26 0.45
N GLN A 32 -18.89 0.83 0.41
CA GLN A 32 -17.92 1.12 -0.62
C GLN A 32 -16.67 0.26 -0.58
N ALA A 33 -16.31 -0.33 0.57
CA ALA A 33 -15.08 -1.11 0.74
C ALA A 33 -15.03 -2.30 -0.23
N LYS A 34 -16.15 -2.99 -0.42
CA LYS A 34 -16.24 -4.17 -1.30
C LYS A 34 -15.94 -3.81 -2.75
N PHE A 35 -16.62 -2.79 -3.30
CA PHE A 35 -16.41 -2.43 -4.70
C PHE A 35 -15.03 -1.79 -4.91
N LEU A 36 -14.49 -1.10 -3.90
CA LEU A 36 -13.12 -0.60 -3.89
C LEU A 36 -12.10 -1.74 -3.96
N GLY A 37 -12.31 -2.80 -3.19
CA GLY A 37 -11.53 -4.04 -3.26
C GLY A 37 -11.53 -4.62 -4.67
N ASP A 38 -12.68 -4.63 -5.35
CA ASP A 38 -12.77 -5.08 -6.74
C ASP A 38 -11.99 -4.18 -7.71
N ILE A 39 -12.06 -2.85 -7.55
CA ILE A 39 -11.26 -1.90 -8.33
C ILE A 39 -9.77 -2.17 -8.12
N LEU A 40 -9.31 -2.26 -6.88
CA LEU A 40 -7.91 -2.54 -6.54
C LEU A 40 -7.44 -3.87 -7.12
N ASN A 41 -8.27 -4.92 -7.03
CA ASN A 41 -7.95 -6.24 -7.58
C ASN A 41 -7.81 -6.19 -9.12
N ASN A 42 -8.67 -5.45 -9.80
CA ASN A 42 -8.61 -5.29 -11.26
C ASN A 42 -7.36 -4.52 -11.70
N VAL A 43 -7.07 -3.39 -11.05
CA VAL A 43 -5.85 -2.58 -11.29
C VAL A 43 -4.61 -3.42 -11.01
N SER A 44 -4.57 -4.10 -9.87
CA SER A 44 -3.51 -5.03 -9.47
C SER A 44 -3.25 -6.09 -10.53
N LYS A 45 -4.28 -6.79 -11.04
CA LYS A 45 -4.12 -7.81 -12.09
C LYS A 45 -3.58 -7.23 -13.39
N LYS A 46 -4.00 -6.01 -13.77
CA LYS A 46 -3.49 -5.31 -14.94
C LYS A 46 -2.00 -4.99 -14.79
N LEU A 47 -1.62 -4.43 -13.65
CA LEU A 47 -0.24 -4.03 -13.34
C LEU A 47 0.71 -5.22 -13.21
N GLN A 48 0.28 -6.32 -12.58
CA GLN A 48 1.04 -7.57 -12.48
C GLN A 48 1.48 -8.08 -13.86
N LYS A 49 0.56 -8.08 -14.83
CA LYS A 49 0.83 -8.50 -16.21
C LYS A 49 1.73 -7.50 -16.93
N LYS A 50 1.44 -6.20 -16.82
CA LYS A 50 2.17 -5.13 -17.52
C LYS A 50 3.65 -5.08 -17.14
N TYR A 51 3.95 -5.27 -15.86
CA TYR A 51 5.31 -5.10 -15.32
C TYR A 51 5.99 -6.40 -14.89
N THR A 52 5.36 -7.56 -15.14
CA THR A 52 5.84 -8.89 -14.73
C THR A 52 6.25 -8.88 -13.25
N MET A 53 5.25 -8.72 -12.39
CA MET A 53 5.39 -8.63 -10.94
C MET A 53 4.20 -9.31 -10.25
N ARG A 54 4.30 -9.57 -8.95
CA ARG A 54 3.28 -10.25 -8.15
C ARG A 54 2.68 -9.31 -7.13
N THR A 55 1.36 -9.29 -6.99
CA THR A 55 0.72 -8.51 -5.92
C THR A 55 0.87 -9.23 -4.59
N ILE A 56 1.25 -8.48 -3.56
CA ILE A 56 1.48 -8.98 -2.20
C ILE A 56 0.69 -8.24 -1.14
N GLY A 57 -0.02 -7.16 -1.51
CA GLY A 57 -0.87 -6.43 -0.58
C GLY A 57 -1.76 -5.40 -1.27
N THR A 58 -2.87 -5.09 -0.62
CA THR A 58 -3.83 -4.05 -0.97
C THR A 58 -4.19 -3.29 0.30
N GLY A 59 -4.48 -1.99 0.21
CA GLY A 59 -4.92 -1.20 1.34
C GLY A 59 -5.92 -0.13 0.92
N ILE A 60 -6.84 0.19 1.82
CA ILE A 60 -7.81 1.28 1.67
C ILE A 60 -7.76 2.08 2.97
N GLY A 61 -7.37 3.34 2.90
CA GLY A 61 -7.54 4.31 3.98
C GLY A 61 -8.95 4.87 3.90
N MET A 62 -9.78 4.56 4.90
CA MET A 62 -11.18 4.95 4.89
C MET A 62 -11.76 5.28 6.28
N PRO A 63 -11.22 6.29 6.98
CA PRO A 63 -11.80 6.77 8.23
C PRO A 63 -13.25 7.21 8.01
N ASP A 64 -14.16 6.73 8.86
CA ASP A 64 -15.61 7.06 8.83
C ASP A 64 -16.28 6.86 7.45
N GLY A 65 -15.76 5.93 6.64
CA GLY A 65 -16.27 5.68 5.28
C GLY A 65 -15.73 6.66 4.21
N VAL A 66 -14.92 7.65 4.55
CA VAL A 66 -14.34 8.57 3.57
C VAL A 66 -13.02 8.01 3.06
N VAL A 67 -12.91 7.76 1.75
CA VAL A 67 -11.71 7.21 1.11
C VAL A 67 -10.65 8.30 1.01
N THR A 68 -9.55 8.13 1.74
CA THR A 68 -8.42 9.07 1.78
C THR A 68 -7.20 8.53 1.02
N MET A 69 -7.03 7.21 0.98
CA MET A 69 -5.85 6.56 0.41
C MET A 69 -6.16 5.19 -0.20
N LEU A 70 -5.50 4.86 -1.32
CA LEU A 70 -5.54 3.55 -1.95
C LEU A 70 -4.13 2.99 -2.14
N ALA A 71 -3.87 1.78 -1.63
CA ALA A 71 -2.56 1.17 -1.66
C ALA A 71 -2.50 -0.13 -2.46
N LEU A 72 -1.42 -0.31 -3.22
CA LEU A 72 -1.00 -1.61 -3.77
C LEU A 72 0.47 -1.89 -3.41
N SER A 73 0.73 -3.12 -3.01
CA SER A 73 2.08 -3.63 -2.78
C SER A 73 2.40 -4.77 -3.74
N PHE A 74 3.59 -4.74 -4.33
CA PHE A 74 4.06 -5.71 -5.30
C PHE A 74 5.44 -6.26 -4.93
N GLU A 75 5.75 -7.44 -5.45
CA GLU A 75 7.08 -8.03 -5.46
C GLU A 75 7.54 -8.24 -6.91
N LYS A 76 8.81 -7.94 -7.17
CA LYS A 76 9.45 -8.16 -8.48
C LYS A 76 10.91 -8.59 -8.31
N THR A 77 11.40 -9.41 -9.24
CA THR A 77 12.83 -9.71 -9.34
C THR A 77 13.62 -8.47 -9.76
N GLY A 78 14.64 -8.12 -8.98
CA GLY A 78 15.61 -7.05 -9.23
C GLY A 78 17.05 -7.58 -9.33
N PRO A 79 18.07 -6.70 -9.18
CA PRO A 79 17.95 -5.25 -8.98
C PRO A 79 17.35 -4.53 -10.19
N LEU A 80 16.95 -3.28 -10.00
CA LEU A 80 16.51 -2.38 -11.07
C LEU A 80 17.38 -1.13 -11.05
N THR A 81 17.63 -0.56 -12.22
CA THR A 81 18.13 0.82 -12.30
C THR A 81 17.07 1.79 -11.77
N GLN A 82 17.51 2.96 -11.30
CA GLN A 82 16.60 3.99 -10.82
C GLN A 82 15.59 4.40 -11.91
N GLU A 83 16.02 4.44 -13.17
CA GLU A 83 15.18 4.69 -14.34
C GLU A 83 14.07 3.65 -14.53
N GLU A 84 14.40 2.36 -14.42
CA GLU A 84 13.42 1.28 -14.53
C GLU A 84 12.45 1.31 -13.36
N GLY A 85 12.95 1.48 -12.14
CA GLY A 85 12.13 1.64 -10.94
C GLY A 85 11.15 2.80 -11.07
N ARG A 86 11.64 3.96 -11.50
CA ARG A 86 10.83 5.17 -11.75
C ARG A 86 9.70 4.89 -12.73
N ALA A 87 10.01 4.30 -13.89
CA ALA A 87 9.02 4.04 -14.92
C ALA A 87 7.91 3.07 -14.45
N ILE A 88 8.27 2.08 -13.61
CA ILE A 88 7.29 1.16 -13.03
C ILE A 88 6.41 1.88 -12.02
N ILE A 89 6.99 2.57 -11.03
CA ILE A 89 6.21 3.24 -9.98
C ILE A 89 5.30 4.32 -10.56
N VAL A 90 5.82 5.19 -11.43
CA VAL A 90 5.02 6.22 -12.11
C VAL A 90 3.84 5.58 -12.85
N GLY A 91 4.09 4.55 -13.64
CA GLY A 91 3.02 3.92 -14.39
C GLY A 91 2.00 3.16 -13.54
N CYS A 92 2.37 2.67 -12.36
CA CYS A 92 1.44 2.10 -11.39
C CYS A 92 0.53 3.16 -10.77
N VAL A 93 1.10 4.29 -10.36
CA VAL A 93 0.36 5.41 -9.75
C VAL A 93 -0.57 6.04 -10.78
N GLU A 94 -0.09 6.31 -12.00
CA GLU A 94 -0.93 6.85 -13.08
C GLU A 94 -2.11 5.93 -13.40
N GLU A 95 -1.90 4.60 -13.46
CA GLU A 95 -2.99 3.64 -13.71
C GLU A 95 -4.04 3.67 -12.59
N MET A 96 -3.61 3.77 -11.33
CA MET A 96 -4.51 3.88 -10.19
C MET A 96 -5.34 5.16 -10.25
N ILE A 97 -4.68 6.32 -10.38
CA ILE A 97 -5.30 7.64 -10.49
C ILE A 97 -6.31 7.66 -11.65
N GLN A 98 -5.91 7.16 -12.82
CA GLN A 98 -6.80 7.13 -13.99
C GLN A 98 -8.02 6.24 -13.75
N THR A 99 -7.85 5.06 -13.14
CA THR A 99 -8.96 4.14 -12.88
C THR A 99 -9.95 4.73 -11.89
N VAL A 100 -9.46 5.31 -10.79
CA VAL A 100 -10.28 5.90 -9.74
C VAL A 100 -11.03 7.13 -10.25
N ASN A 101 -10.33 8.07 -10.89
CA ASN A 101 -10.94 9.33 -11.33
C ASN A 101 -11.96 9.17 -12.47
N LYS A 102 -11.84 8.10 -13.26
CA LYS A 102 -12.81 7.73 -14.31
C LYS A 102 -14.03 6.98 -13.78
N ASN A 103 -13.95 6.41 -12.57
CA ASN A 103 -15.06 5.69 -11.98
C ASN A 103 -16.02 6.67 -11.30
N GLU A 104 -17.24 6.82 -11.83
CA GLU A 104 -18.20 7.77 -11.26
C GLU A 104 -18.80 7.28 -9.94
N LYS A 105 -18.88 5.96 -9.76
CA LYS A 105 -19.49 5.32 -8.59
C LYS A 105 -18.73 5.61 -7.30
N ILE A 106 -17.41 5.77 -7.39
CA ILE A 106 -16.58 6.03 -6.20
C ILE A 106 -16.57 7.51 -5.78
N ARG A 107 -16.83 8.44 -6.70
CA ARG A 107 -16.68 9.89 -6.45
C ARG A 107 -17.34 10.39 -5.17
N PRO A 108 -18.56 9.94 -4.78
CA PRO A 108 -19.21 10.40 -3.55
C PRO A 108 -18.46 10.03 -2.26
N TYR A 109 -17.57 9.04 -2.32
CA TYR A 109 -16.84 8.52 -1.17
C TYR A 109 -15.41 9.03 -1.08
N LEU A 110 -14.92 9.78 -2.07
CA LEU A 110 -13.54 10.28 -2.08
C LEU A 110 -13.42 11.52 -1.19
N GLU A 111 -12.36 11.61 -0.38
CA GLU A 111 -12.03 12.81 0.41
C GLU A 111 -11.87 14.05 -0.48
N ASN A 112 -11.20 13.87 -1.64
CA ASN A 112 -11.02 14.89 -2.65
C ASN A 112 -11.29 14.33 -4.05
N TYR A 113 -11.71 15.19 -4.97
CA TYR A 113 -11.81 14.85 -6.38
C TYR A 113 -11.23 16.00 -7.24
N PRO A 114 -10.31 15.71 -8.18
CA PRO A 114 -9.74 14.39 -8.49
C PRO A 114 -8.79 13.88 -7.39
N PHE A 115 -8.64 12.55 -7.29
CA PHE A 115 -7.51 11.93 -6.61
C PHE A 115 -6.20 12.25 -7.34
N THR A 116 -5.14 12.44 -6.57
CA THR A 116 -3.79 12.72 -7.07
C THR A 116 -2.80 11.67 -6.55
N SER A 117 -1.51 11.83 -6.83
CA SER A 117 -0.46 10.98 -6.25
C SER A 117 -0.52 10.98 -4.72
N ASN A 118 -0.90 12.09 -4.09
CA ASN A 118 -1.04 12.18 -2.63
C ASN A 118 -2.10 11.24 -2.03
N ASN A 119 -2.99 10.65 -2.84
CA ASN A 119 -4.02 9.72 -2.38
C ASN A 119 -3.71 8.26 -2.73
N VAL A 120 -2.55 7.98 -3.31
CA VAL A 120 -2.14 6.66 -3.77
C VAL A 120 -0.87 6.25 -3.02
N GLU A 121 -0.77 4.97 -2.66
CA GLU A 121 0.48 4.40 -2.20
C GLU A 121 0.84 3.18 -3.04
N ILE A 122 1.97 3.22 -3.73
CA ILE A 122 2.50 2.04 -4.42
C ILE A 122 3.81 1.63 -3.76
N ARG A 123 3.94 0.37 -3.38
CA ARG A 123 5.19 -0.19 -2.84
C ARG A 123 5.63 -1.37 -3.70
N LEU A 124 6.88 -1.33 -4.17
CA LEU A 124 7.50 -2.41 -4.93
C LEU A 124 8.72 -2.92 -4.16
N PHE A 125 8.61 -4.17 -3.71
CA PHE A 125 9.67 -4.88 -3.03
C PHE A 125 10.48 -5.68 -4.05
N LEU A 126 11.78 -5.43 -4.11
CA LEU A 126 12.69 -6.13 -5.00
C LEU A 126 13.34 -7.32 -4.31
N LYS A 127 13.45 -8.41 -5.06
CA LYS A 127 14.08 -9.65 -4.62
C LYS A 127 15.13 -10.10 -5.63
N THR A 128 16.16 -10.81 -5.17
CA THR A 128 17.05 -11.52 -6.09
C THR A 128 16.28 -12.64 -6.82
N LYS A 129 16.88 -13.27 -7.82
CA LYS A 129 16.28 -14.42 -8.53
C LYS A 129 15.97 -15.57 -7.57
N GLU A 130 16.75 -15.71 -6.51
CA GLU A 130 16.62 -16.72 -5.46
C GLU A 130 15.59 -16.31 -4.38
N GLY A 131 14.93 -15.15 -4.52
CA GLY A 131 13.93 -14.66 -3.57
C GLY A 131 14.51 -13.94 -2.34
N ASN A 132 15.82 -13.67 -2.33
CA ASN A 132 16.49 -12.99 -1.22
C ASN A 132 16.25 -11.48 -1.23
N LYS A 133 16.47 -10.84 -0.08
CA LYS A 133 16.46 -9.37 0.03
C LYS A 133 17.65 -8.78 -0.74
N ILE A 134 17.43 -7.63 -1.36
CA ILE A 134 18.49 -6.81 -1.95
C ILE A 134 19.02 -5.84 -0.86
N TYR A 135 20.34 -5.72 -0.79
CA TYR A 135 21.07 -4.82 0.11
C TYR A 135 21.93 -3.86 -0.71
N GLU A 136 22.51 -2.86 -0.04
CA GLU A 136 23.47 -1.95 -0.65
C GLU A 136 24.57 -2.68 -1.43
N PRO A 137 24.99 -2.14 -2.60
CA PRO A 137 24.74 -0.78 -3.09
C PRO A 137 23.39 -0.54 -3.79
N ASP A 138 22.57 -1.57 -4.02
CA ASP A 138 21.28 -1.45 -4.70
C ASP A 138 20.13 -1.16 -3.71
N TYR A 139 19.05 -0.52 -4.19
CA TYR A 139 17.84 -0.36 -3.39
C TYR A 139 17.00 -1.63 -3.44
N GLY A 140 16.42 -2.02 -2.29
CA GLY A 140 15.57 -3.20 -2.18
C GLY A 140 14.07 -2.89 -2.21
N VAL A 141 13.70 -1.62 -2.09
CA VAL A 141 12.31 -1.18 -2.13
C VAL A 141 12.25 0.15 -2.87
N ILE A 142 11.26 0.29 -3.75
CA ILE A 142 10.85 1.58 -4.29
C ILE A 142 9.38 1.81 -3.95
N SER A 143 9.02 3.03 -3.56
CA SER A 143 7.64 3.34 -3.21
C SER A 143 7.24 4.76 -3.57
N GLU A 144 5.99 4.94 -3.98
CA GLU A 144 5.34 6.24 -3.97
C GLU A 144 4.43 6.34 -2.74
N ILE A 145 4.60 7.42 -1.97
CA ILE A 145 3.83 7.76 -0.77
C ILE A 145 3.76 9.29 -0.72
N ASP A 146 2.56 9.85 -0.52
CA ASP A 146 2.32 11.28 -0.36
C ASP A 146 2.97 12.14 -1.48
N GLY A 147 2.91 11.67 -2.72
CA GLY A 147 3.48 12.39 -3.86
C GLY A 147 5.01 12.36 -3.95
N SER A 148 5.67 11.51 -3.17
CA SER A 148 7.13 11.32 -3.19
C SER A 148 7.50 9.90 -3.62
N VAL A 149 8.36 9.78 -4.63
CA VAL A 149 8.97 8.51 -5.04
C VAL A 149 10.26 8.31 -4.24
N ASN A 150 10.30 7.21 -3.49
CA ASN A 150 11.36 6.89 -2.54
C ASN A 150 12.10 5.62 -2.97
N TYR A 151 13.43 5.67 -3.06
CA TYR A 151 14.32 4.53 -3.29
C TYR A 151 15.01 4.17 -1.98
N LYS A 152 14.70 3.00 -1.42
CA LYS A 152 15.06 2.65 -0.04
C LYS A 152 16.12 1.54 -0.02
N TYR A 153 17.25 1.88 0.56
CA TYR A 153 18.43 1.03 0.67
C TYR A 153 18.49 0.40 2.06
N LYS A 154 19.01 -0.83 2.14
CA LYS A 154 19.22 -1.54 3.40
C LYS A 154 20.67 -2.01 3.48
N SER A 155 21.29 -1.83 4.64
CA SER A 155 22.55 -2.49 4.96
C SER A 155 22.30 -3.95 5.36
N SER A 156 23.20 -4.85 4.93
CA SER A 156 23.21 -6.25 5.36
C SER A 156 23.52 -6.40 6.85
N GLU A 157 24.26 -5.46 7.44
CA GLU A 157 24.61 -5.44 8.87
C GLU A 157 23.41 -5.09 9.75
N ASN A 158 22.48 -4.27 9.25
CA ASN A 158 21.27 -3.88 9.98
C ASN A 158 20.02 -3.94 9.08
N PRO A 159 19.52 -5.15 8.76
CA PRO A 159 18.43 -5.35 7.79
C PRO A 159 17.05 -4.85 8.25
N LYS A 160 16.94 -4.38 9.51
CA LYS A 160 15.71 -3.88 10.12
C LYS A 160 15.47 -2.40 9.83
N LYS A 161 16.49 -1.63 9.45
CA LYS A 161 16.40 -0.20 9.15
C LYS A 161 16.82 0.07 7.71
N TYR A 162 16.32 1.16 7.15
CA TYR A 162 16.87 1.69 5.91
C TYR A 162 18.15 2.45 6.24
N SER A 163 19.22 2.16 5.51
CA SER A 163 20.51 2.84 5.64
C SER A 163 20.48 4.19 4.91
N LYS A 164 19.76 4.26 3.79
CA LYS A 164 19.61 5.45 2.94
C LYS A 164 18.23 5.44 2.27
N ILE A 165 17.68 6.64 2.06
CA ILE A 165 16.49 6.88 1.24
C ILE A 165 16.85 8.00 0.27
N GLU A 166 16.66 7.75 -1.03
CA GLU A 166 16.70 8.80 -2.05
C GLU A 166 15.28 9.12 -2.48
N GLU A 167 15.01 10.40 -2.74
CA GLU A 167 13.65 10.89 -2.95
C GLU A 167 13.59 11.81 -4.17
N GLU A 168 12.47 11.76 -4.87
CA GLU A 168 12.10 12.71 -5.92
C GLU A 168 10.59 12.95 -5.88
N LYS A 169 10.16 14.15 -6.28
CA LYS A 169 8.73 14.45 -6.39
C LYS A 169 8.10 13.63 -7.51
N PHE A 170 6.88 13.14 -7.28
CA PHE A 170 6.16 12.36 -8.28
C PHE A 170 6.00 13.11 -9.61
N GLU A 171 5.72 14.42 -9.57
CA GLU A 171 5.56 15.23 -10.78
C GLU A 171 6.87 15.36 -11.58
N GLU A 172 8.02 15.35 -10.91
CA GLU A 172 9.33 15.37 -11.55
C GLU A 172 9.64 14.00 -12.17
N ALA A 173 9.40 12.92 -11.41
CA ALA A 173 9.52 11.55 -11.90
C ALA A 173 8.66 11.32 -13.16
N LEU A 174 7.41 11.79 -13.13
CA LEU A 174 6.48 11.73 -14.26
C LEU A 174 7.03 12.46 -15.49
N LYS A 175 7.52 13.69 -15.33
CA LYS A 175 8.14 14.46 -16.43
C LYS A 175 9.34 13.73 -17.03
N MET A 176 10.18 13.11 -16.19
CA MET A 176 11.34 12.33 -16.66
C MET A 176 10.91 11.13 -17.51
N VAL A 177 9.87 10.39 -17.08
CA VAL A 177 9.32 9.25 -17.83
C VAL A 177 8.72 9.71 -19.17
N GLN A 178 7.93 10.78 -19.17
CA GLN A 178 7.29 11.32 -20.38
C GLN A 178 8.29 11.91 -21.38
N ASN A 179 9.39 12.51 -20.92
CA ASN A 179 10.43 13.05 -21.81
C ASN A 179 11.24 11.94 -22.47
N LYS A 180 11.36 10.77 -21.83
CA LYS A 180 12.03 9.60 -22.44
C LYS A 180 11.17 8.92 -23.50
N SER A 181 9.85 8.87 -23.34
CA SER A 181 8.96 8.25 -24.34
C SER A 181 8.80 9.06 -25.63
N LYS A 182 9.24 10.32 -25.65
CA LYS A 182 9.22 11.21 -26.82
C LYS A 182 10.50 11.17 -27.68
N LYS A 183 11.54 10.46 -27.23
CA LYS A 183 12.78 10.26 -27.98
C LYS A 183 12.77 8.90 -28.66
#